data_AF-A0A933W9Q5-F1
#
_entry.id   AF-A0A933W9Q5-F1
#
_cell.length_a   1.000
_cell.length_b   1.000
_cell.length_c   1.000
_cell.angle_alpha   90.00
_cell.angle_beta   90.00
_cell.angle_gamma   90.00
#
_symmetry.space_group_name_H-M   'P 1'
#
loop_
_entity.id
_entity.type
_entity.pdbx_description
1 polymer ?
#
loop_
_entity_poly.entity_id
_entity_poly.type
_entity_poly.pdbx_seq_one_letter_code
_entity_poly.pdbx_strand_id
1 'polypeptide(L)'
;MSPRAAHLVRLAIVCALLGVFAAYVWPTPYRYDHMTVDGNIVPVRIHRVTGEADMLVPDDGWIPVEAPQDGSSAEPTPQKS
;
A
#
# COMPACT_ATOMS: atom_id res chain seq x y z
N MET A 1 -36.99 20.98 13.25
CA MET A 1 -36.30 19.95 12.44
C MET A 1 -36.70 18.59 12.98
N SER A 2 -37.11 17.63 12.15
CA SER A 2 -37.57 16.32 12.66
C SER A 2 -36.38 15.56 13.29
N PRO A 3 -36.60 14.77 14.35
CA PRO A 3 -35.52 14.04 15.01
C PRO A 3 -34.80 13.09 14.04
N ARG A 4 -35.54 12.50 13.09
CA ARG A 4 -34.99 11.67 12.00
C ARG A 4 -34.03 12.45 11.09
N ALA A 5 -34.39 13.68 10.70
CA ALA A 5 -33.52 14.52 9.90
C ALA A 5 -32.23 14.89 10.64
N ALA A 6 -32.30 15.16 11.94
CA ALA A 6 -31.13 15.43 12.76
C ALA A 6 -30.18 14.22 12.85
N HIS A 7 -30.70 13.00 12.98
CA HIS A 7 -29.90 11.78 12.95
C HIS A 7 -29.22 11.55 11.60
N LEU A 8 -29.93 11.79 10.49
CA LEU A 8 -29.36 11.65 9.14
C LEU A 8 -28.23 12.65 8.89
N VAL A 9 -28.42 13.91 9.28
CA VAL A 9 -27.38 14.95 9.17
C VAL A 9 -26.17 14.59 10.02
N ARG A 10 -26.38 14.12 11.26
CA ARG A 10 -25.28 13.68 12.14
C ARG A 10 -24.52 12.50 11.54
N LEU A 11 -25.22 11.52 10.97
CA LEU A 11 -24.59 10.38 10.31
C LEU A 11 -23.76 10.83 9.11
N ALA A 12 -24.30 11.71 8.27
CA ALA A 12 -23.58 12.26 7.12
C ALA A 12 -22.30 12.99 7.55
N ILE A 13 -22.36 13.79 8.62
CA ILE A 13 -21.18 14.46 9.18
C ILE A 13 -20.14 13.45 9.66
N VAL A 14 -20.55 12.41 10.39
CA VAL A 14 -19.62 11.36 10.86
C VAL A 14 -18.97 10.64 9.69
N CYS A 15 -19.75 10.24 8.67
CA CYS A 15 -19.21 9.61 7.47
C CYS A 15 -18.22 10.52 6.73
N ALA A 16 -18.52 11.82 6.61
CA ALA A 16 -17.64 12.79 5.98
C ALA A 16 -16.32 12.93 6.77
N LEU A 17 -16.39 13.02 8.10
CA LEU A 17 -15.21 13.09 8.96
C LEU A 17 -14.35 11.84 8.86
N LEU A 18 -14.97 10.65 8.85
CA LEU A 18 -14.25 9.38 8.65
C LEU A 18 -13.60 9.31 7.27
N GLY A 19 -14.28 9.79 6.22
CA GLY A 19 -13.72 9.85 4.87
C GLY A 19 -12.50 10.77 4.78
N VAL A 20 -12.57 11.96 5.38
CA VAL A 20 -11.43 12.89 5.46
C VAL A 20 -10.31 12.27 6.30
N PHE A 21 -10.62 11.69 7.47
CA PHE A 21 -9.63 11.02 8.30
C PHE A 21 -8.93 9.89 7.54
N ALA A 22 -9.67 9.04 6.82
CA ALA A 22 -9.08 8.01 5.98
C ALA A 22 -8.19 8.63 4.89
N ALA A 23 -8.63 9.65 4.17
CA ALA A 23 -7.83 10.27 3.11
C ALA A 23 -6.52 10.89 3.62
N TYR A 24 -6.52 11.51 4.80
CA TYR A 24 -5.35 12.21 5.35
C TYR A 24 -4.47 11.35 6.27
N VAL A 25 -5.05 10.37 6.97
CA VAL A 25 -4.35 9.49 7.93
C VAL A 25 -3.99 8.14 7.31
N TRP A 26 -4.56 7.78 6.16
CA TRP A 26 -4.09 6.67 5.32
C TRP A 26 -3.16 7.11 4.17
N PRO A 27 -2.08 7.90 4.35
CA PRO A 27 -1.20 8.27 3.25
C PRO A 27 -0.05 7.26 3.06
N THR A 28 -0.24 5.96 3.31
CA THR A 28 0.69 4.93 2.84
C THR A 28 0.04 4.09 1.75
N PRO A 29 -0.22 4.69 0.55
CA PRO A 29 -0.62 3.91 -0.61
C PRO A 29 0.42 2.84 -0.92
N TYR A 30 1.64 2.99 -0.41
CA TYR A 30 2.71 2.03 -0.50
C TYR A 30 2.86 1.20 0.80
N ARG A 31 2.94 -0.12 0.64
CA ARG A 31 3.51 -1.03 1.62
C ARG A 31 5.01 -1.12 1.34
N TYR A 32 5.85 -0.83 2.33
CA TYR A 32 7.28 -1.06 2.20
C TYR A 32 7.62 -2.51 2.53
N ASP A 33 8.52 -3.08 1.75
CA ASP A 33 9.09 -4.40 1.90
C ASP A 33 10.57 -4.38 1.52
N HIS A 34 11.22 -5.54 1.49
CA HIS A 34 12.62 -5.69 1.12
C HIS A 34 12.78 -6.93 0.25
N MET A 35 13.72 -6.88 -0.68
CA MET A 35 14.13 -8.05 -1.47
C MET A 35 15.65 -8.14 -1.52
N THR A 36 16.16 -9.35 -1.71
CA THR A 36 17.60 -9.59 -1.86
C THR A 36 17.91 -9.79 -3.33
N VAL A 37 18.72 -8.89 -3.89
CA VAL A 37 19.20 -8.96 -5.29
C VAL A 37 20.72 -8.99 -5.25
N ASP A 38 21.33 -10.01 -5.86
CA ASP A 38 22.79 -10.21 -5.88
C ASP A 38 23.45 -10.13 -4.49
N GLY A 39 22.75 -10.61 -3.46
CA GLY A 39 23.22 -10.58 -2.06
C GLY A 39 23.04 -9.24 -1.33
N ASN A 40 22.49 -8.22 -2.00
CA ASN A 40 22.19 -6.92 -1.39
C ASN A 40 20.70 -6.82 -1.02
N ILE A 41 20.42 -6.31 0.18
CA ILE A 41 19.05 -6.04 0.62
C ILE A 41 18.66 -4.66 0.08
N VAL A 42 17.69 -4.64 -0.84
CA VAL A 42 17.15 -3.40 -1.43
C VAL A 42 15.71 -3.19 -0.94
N PRO A 43 15.33 -1.95 -0.56
CA PRO A 43 13.98 -1.68 -0.15
C PRO A 43 13.05 -1.60 -1.37
N VAL A 44 11.85 -2.11 -1.19
CA VAL A 44 10.78 -2.16 -2.20
C VAL A 44 9.58 -1.44 -1.64
N ARG A 45 8.85 -0.71 -2.49
CA ARG A 45 7.55 -0.15 -2.16
C ARG A 45 6.51 -0.77 -3.10
N ILE A 46 5.41 -1.26 -2.53
CA ILE A 46 4.34 -1.93 -3.27
C ILE A 46 3.09 -1.11 -3.11
N HIS A 47 2.54 -0.62 -4.21
CA HIS A 47 1.31 0.14 -4.21
C HIS A 47 0.13 -0.79 -3.86
N ARG A 48 -0.53 -0.54 -2.72
CA ARG A 48 -1.56 -1.40 -2.12
C ARG A 48 -2.82 -1.55 -2.99
N VAL A 49 -3.07 -0.62 -3.90
CA VAL A 49 -4.27 -0.63 -4.77
C VAL A 49 -3.99 -1.25 -6.13
N THR A 50 -2.84 -0.97 -6.74
CA THR A 50 -2.49 -1.43 -8.09
C THR A 50 -1.64 -2.69 -8.08
N GLY A 51 -0.97 -2.99 -6.96
CA GLY A 51 -0.02 -4.09 -6.84
C GLY A 51 1.35 -3.80 -7.47
N GLU A 52 1.54 -2.63 -8.08
CA GLU A 52 2.81 -2.24 -8.70
C GLU A 52 3.91 -2.11 -7.64
N ALA A 53 5.07 -2.71 -7.91
CA ALA A 53 6.22 -2.69 -7.04
C ALA A 53 7.33 -1.86 -7.66
N ASP A 54 7.91 -0.95 -6.88
CA ASP A 54 9.13 -0.23 -7.23
C ASP A 54 10.24 -0.61 -6.26
N MET A 55 11.46 -0.80 -6.75
CA MET A 55 12.66 -0.96 -5.92
C MET A 55 13.47 0.32 -5.86
N LEU A 56 14.15 0.55 -4.74
CA LEU A 56 15.08 1.66 -4.60
C LEU A 56 16.47 1.23 -5.06
N VAL A 57 16.92 1.81 -6.17
CA VAL A 57 18.28 1.64 -6.67
C VAL A 57 19.13 2.83 -6.26
N PRO A 58 20.37 2.62 -5.78
CA PRO A 58 21.32 3.70 -5.55
C PRO A 58 21.46 4.56 -6.81
N ASP A 59 21.51 5.87 -6.65
CA ASP A 59 21.64 6.88 -7.73
C ASP A 59 20.41 7.07 -8.64
N ASP A 60 19.68 6.02 -8.99
CA ASP A 60 18.50 6.09 -9.89
C ASP A 60 17.16 6.32 -9.16
N GLY A 61 17.11 6.06 -7.85
CA GLY A 61 15.90 6.22 -7.04
C GLY A 61 14.91 5.07 -7.20
N TRP A 62 13.61 5.37 -7.18
CA TRP A 62 12.56 4.34 -7.28
C TRP A 62 12.31 3.95 -8.73
N ILE A 63 12.64 2.71 -9.09
CA ILE A 63 12.40 2.16 -10.42
C ILE A 63 11.42 0.98 -10.36
N PRO A 64 10.59 0.78 -11.40
CA PRO A 64 9.63 -0.33 -11.43
C PRO A 64 10.35 -1.68 -11.36
N VAL A 65 9.84 -2.61 -10.56
CA VAL A 65 10.27 -4.01 -10.60
C VAL A 65 9.59 -4.66 -11.80
N GLU A 66 10.37 -5.07 -12.80
CA GLU A 66 9.86 -5.86 -13.91
C GLU A 66 9.24 -7.14 -13.36
N ALA A 67 7.90 -7.26 -13.46
CA ALA A 67 7.22 -8.48 -13.10
C ALA A 67 7.82 -9.62 -13.94
N PRO A 68 8.27 -10.74 -13.32
CA PRO A 68 8.64 -11.91 -14.08
C PRO A 68 7.44 -12.31 -14.94
N GLN A 69 7.54 -12.05 -16.24
CA GLN A 69 6.70 -12.76 -17.19
C GLN A 69 7.05 -14.23 -17.04
N ASP A 70 6.02 -15.07 -16.93
CA ASP A 70 6.08 -16.53 -16.79
C ASP A 70 6.12 -17.05 -15.35
N GLY A 71 4.91 -17.18 -14.75
CA GLY A 71 4.43 -18.41 -14.12
C GLY A 71 5.22 -19.06 -12.97
N SER A 72 6.33 -18.47 -12.52
CA SER A 72 7.11 -18.98 -11.41
C SER A 72 6.53 -18.40 -10.14
N SER A 73 5.55 -19.11 -9.59
CA SER A 73 5.25 -19.11 -8.17
C SER A 73 6.54 -19.43 -7.41
N ALA A 74 7.40 -18.44 -7.22
CA ALA A 74 8.41 -18.48 -6.18
C ALA A 74 7.65 -18.33 -4.85
N GLU A 75 7.09 -19.45 -4.42
CA GLU A 75 6.54 -19.66 -3.10
C GLU A 75 7.56 -19.12 -2.08
N PRO A 76 7.20 -18.15 -1.21
CA PRO A 76 8.12 -17.64 -0.23
C PRO A 76 8.37 -18.79 0.75
N THR A 77 9.51 -19.47 0.59
CA THR A 77 9.92 -20.53 1.52
C THR A 77 9.92 -19.94 2.92
N PRO A 78 9.11 -20.48 3.85
CA PRO A 78 9.08 -19.98 5.22
C PRO A 78 10.46 -20.27 5.84
N GLN A 79 11.20 -19.21 6.13
CA GLN A 79 12.49 -19.28 6.77
C GLN A 79 12.27 -19.76 8.21
N LYS A 80 12.43 -21.07 8.42
CA LYS A 80 12.30 -21.73 9.72
C LYS A 80 13.50 -21.34 10.59
N SER A 81 13.20 -20.77 11.76
CA SER A 81 14.14 -20.47 12.85
C SER A 81 14.76 -21.73 13.44
#